data_AF-A0A953B9D9-F1
#
_entry.id   AF-A0A953B9D9-F1
#
_cell.length_a   1.000
_cell.length_b   1.000
_cell.length_c   1.000
_cell.angle_alpha   90.00
_cell.angle_beta   90.00
_cell.angle_gamma   90.00
#
_symmetry.space_group_name_H-M   'P 1'
#
loop_
_entity.id
_entity.type
_entity.pdbx_description
1 polymer ?
#
loop_
_entity_poly.entity_id
_entity_poly.type
_entity_poly.pdbx_seq_one_letter_code
_entity_poly.pdbx_strand_id
1 'polypeptide(L)'
;MSLEQNQRNVDKLSGSSRSGEQASLPGAKLADNTDQSGRKSIVREYAEAIIVAMLLAFAIRVFVVQAFKIPSGSMIPTLLIGDHILVSKLSYGLQWPTDCQMQWTFPPVNCYTSNTVVAFGKPQRGDIIVFRFPEDEEKDFIKRIVGLPGDTVQLRNKVVLVNGQPLDDKAFTQRIDPGIIDGTVNPRDNFGPVTIPEGSYFVMGDNRDQSLDSRFWGYVREEKIRGKAFRIYWSWKGQGNWTEWVRWERFAKAIQ
;
A
#
# COMPACT_ATOMS: atom_id res chain seq x y z
N MET A 1 -104.45 -5.85 -38.59
CA MET A 1 -104.82 -6.18 -39.99
C MET A 1 -103.95 -5.35 -40.92
N SER A 2 -102.78 -5.87 -41.26
CA SER A 2 -101.94 -5.46 -42.39
C SER A 2 -101.00 -6.62 -42.65
N LEU A 3 -100.88 -7.00 -43.92
CA LEU A 3 -99.94 -8.01 -44.42
C LEU A 3 -98.55 -7.31 -44.55
N GLU A 4 -97.42 -7.97 -44.84
CA GLU A 4 -97.23 -9.20 -45.62
C GLU A 4 -95.89 -9.90 -45.25
N GLN A 5 -95.69 -11.14 -45.68
CA GLN A 5 -94.60 -12.01 -45.20
C GLN A 5 -93.43 -12.19 -46.19
N ASN A 6 -92.24 -12.18 -45.59
CA ASN A 6 -90.97 -12.75 -46.05
C ASN A 6 -91.10 -14.18 -46.66
N GLN A 7 -90.53 -14.45 -47.86
CA GLN A 7 -89.46 -15.46 -48.08
C GLN A 7 -89.05 -15.76 -49.56
N ARG A 8 -87.72 -15.81 -49.76
CA ARG A 8 -86.88 -16.75 -50.56
C ARG A 8 -87.39 -17.42 -51.85
N ASN A 9 -86.54 -17.40 -52.90
CA ASN A 9 -86.00 -18.60 -53.59
C ASN A 9 -84.77 -18.21 -54.47
N VAL A 10 -83.60 -18.85 -54.37
CA VAL A 10 -83.09 -20.06 -55.10
C VAL A 10 -82.74 -19.77 -56.57
N ASP A 11 -81.45 -19.80 -56.97
CA ASP A 11 -80.84 -20.94 -57.69
C ASP A 11 -79.34 -20.77 -58.08
N LYS A 12 -78.68 -21.88 -58.46
CA LYS A 12 -77.30 -21.96 -59.01
C LYS A 12 -77.32 -22.19 -60.53
N LEU A 13 -76.16 -22.04 -61.19
CA LEU A 13 -75.60 -22.75 -62.38
C LEU A 13 -74.61 -21.79 -63.11
N SER A 14 -73.54 -22.14 -63.83
CA SER A 14 -72.50 -23.20 -63.83
C SER A 14 -71.69 -23.06 -65.15
N GLY A 15 -70.35 -23.07 -65.10
CA GLY A 15 -69.44 -23.25 -66.26
C GLY A 15 -68.88 -21.95 -66.89
N SER A 16 -67.74 -21.87 -67.59
CA SER A 16 -66.70 -22.85 -68.00
C SER A 16 -65.52 -22.09 -68.70
N SER A 17 -64.23 -22.47 -68.72
CA SER A 17 -63.35 -23.28 -67.85
C SER A 17 -61.85 -23.10 -68.27
N ARG A 18 -60.89 -23.63 -67.49
CA ARG A 18 -59.47 -23.94 -67.81
C ARG A 18 -58.52 -22.84 -68.39
N SER A 19 -57.47 -22.53 -67.63
CA SER A 19 -56.06 -22.86 -67.98
C SER A 19 -55.16 -22.58 -66.77
N GLY A 20 -54.01 -23.25 -66.66
CA GLY A 20 -53.05 -23.01 -65.57
C GLY A 20 -51.65 -22.84 -66.12
N GLU A 21 -50.81 -22.07 -65.42
CA GLU A 21 -49.38 -21.97 -65.68
C GLU A 21 -48.63 -21.84 -64.35
N GLN A 22 -47.47 -22.50 -64.25
CA GLN A 22 -46.61 -22.49 -63.06
C GLN A 22 -45.37 -21.64 -63.30
N ALA A 23 -44.95 -20.85 -62.31
CA ALA A 23 -43.58 -20.34 -62.19
C ALA A 23 -43.24 -20.15 -60.70
N SER A 24 -41.97 -20.29 -60.34
CA SER A 24 -41.56 -20.60 -58.95
C SER A 24 -40.31 -19.86 -58.46
N LEU A 25 -40.22 -19.70 -57.12
CA LEU A 25 -39.01 -19.38 -56.31
C LEU A 25 -38.48 -17.92 -56.35
N PRO A 26 -37.65 -17.49 -55.36
CA PRO A 26 -37.68 -17.82 -53.93
C PRO A 26 -37.50 -16.63 -52.95
N GLY A 27 -37.79 -16.91 -51.69
CA GLY A 27 -37.40 -16.24 -50.44
C GLY A 27 -36.51 -14.99 -50.42
N ALA A 28 -37.03 -13.96 -49.74
CA ALA A 28 -36.24 -12.99 -48.99
C ALA A 28 -36.75 -12.93 -47.53
N LYS A 29 -36.12 -13.68 -46.62
CA LYS A 29 -36.29 -13.40 -45.19
C LYS A 29 -35.56 -12.08 -44.92
N LEU A 30 -36.32 -11.02 -44.67
CA LEU A 30 -35.77 -9.81 -44.07
C LEU A 30 -35.14 -10.20 -42.73
N ALA A 31 -33.82 -10.07 -42.65
CA ALA A 31 -33.10 -10.23 -41.41
C ALA A 31 -33.53 -9.08 -40.50
N ASP A 32 -34.32 -9.40 -39.48
CA ASP A 32 -34.54 -8.52 -38.34
C ASP A 32 -33.20 -8.39 -37.59
N ASN A 33 -32.39 -7.42 -38.04
CA ASN A 33 -31.21 -6.96 -37.33
C ASN A 33 -31.70 -6.22 -36.08
N THR A 34 -32.09 -7.02 -35.09
CA THR A 34 -32.20 -6.59 -33.71
C THR A 34 -30.80 -6.18 -33.27
N ASP A 35 -30.52 -4.89 -33.40
CA ASP A 35 -29.37 -4.22 -32.81
C ASP A 35 -29.48 -4.33 -31.28
N GLN A 36 -29.06 -5.49 -30.75
CA GLN A 36 -28.83 -5.69 -29.34
C GLN A 36 -27.50 -5.05 -28.94
N SER A 37 -27.36 -3.75 -29.21
CA SER A 37 -26.53 -2.84 -28.42
C SER A 37 -27.05 -2.83 -26.99
N GLY A 38 -26.69 -3.89 -26.25
CA GLY A 38 -27.07 -4.13 -24.87
C GLY A 38 -26.56 -3.01 -23.99
N ARG A 39 -27.46 -2.06 -23.70
CA ARG A 39 -27.29 -0.98 -22.72
C ARG A 39 -26.70 -1.62 -21.47
N LYS A 40 -25.45 -1.27 -21.11
CA LYS A 40 -24.83 -1.83 -19.89
C LYS A 40 -25.77 -1.55 -18.73
N SER A 41 -26.08 -2.59 -17.95
CA SER A 41 -26.86 -2.39 -16.73
C SER A 41 -26.14 -1.36 -15.88
N ILE A 42 -26.86 -0.39 -15.31
CA ILE A 42 -26.29 0.65 -14.45
C ILE A 42 -25.44 0.02 -13.33
N VAL A 43 -25.88 -1.13 -12.80
CA VAL A 43 -25.14 -1.94 -11.81
C VAL A 43 -23.77 -2.38 -12.34
N ARG A 44 -23.68 -2.77 -13.61
CA ARG A 44 -22.42 -3.16 -14.28
C ARG A 44 -21.47 -1.97 -14.43
N GLU A 45 -21.98 -0.78 -14.74
CA GLU A 45 -21.15 0.42 -14.87
C GLU A 45 -20.54 0.84 -13.52
N TYR A 46 -21.34 0.84 -12.44
CA TYR A 46 -20.83 1.05 -11.08
C TYR A 46 -19.85 -0.07 -10.65
N ALA A 47 -20.13 -1.33 -10.98
CA ALA A 47 -19.22 -2.44 -10.66
C ALA A 47 -17.88 -2.33 -11.40
N GLU A 48 -17.90 -2.02 -12.70
CA GLU A 48 -16.68 -1.78 -13.50
C GLU A 48 -15.86 -0.61 -12.89
N ALA A 49 -16.51 0.50 -12.51
CA ALA A 49 -15.85 1.63 -11.86
C ALA A 49 -15.24 1.28 -10.49
N ILE A 50 -15.97 0.53 -9.64
CA ILE A 50 -15.48 0.09 -8.33
C ILE A 50 -14.29 -0.87 -8.48
N ILE A 51 -14.33 -1.80 -9.45
CA ILE A 51 -13.21 -2.72 -9.74
C ILE A 51 -11.98 -1.92 -10.18
N VAL A 52 -12.11 -0.97 -11.10
CA VAL A 52 -10.99 -0.11 -11.53
C VAL A 52 -10.43 0.71 -10.36
N ALA A 53 -11.29 1.27 -9.50
CA ALA A 53 -10.86 2.01 -8.31
C ALA A 53 -10.10 1.12 -7.31
N MET A 54 -10.56 -0.11 -7.07
CA MET A 54 -9.87 -1.08 -6.20
C MET A 54 -8.53 -1.52 -6.79
N LEU A 55 -8.46 -1.81 -8.10
CA LEU A 55 -7.20 -2.17 -8.77
C LEU A 55 -6.19 -1.02 -8.73
N LEU A 56 -6.64 0.22 -8.95
CA LEU A 56 -5.80 1.40 -8.85
C LEU A 56 -5.30 1.63 -7.42
N ALA A 57 -6.19 1.53 -6.42
CA ALA A 57 -5.81 1.65 -5.01
C ALA A 57 -4.84 0.54 -4.58
N PHE A 58 -5.01 -0.68 -5.09
CA PHE A 58 -4.07 -1.79 -4.88
C PHE A 58 -2.72 -1.51 -5.52
N ALA A 59 -2.67 -1.09 -6.78
CA ALA A 59 -1.42 -0.73 -7.46
C ALA A 59 -0.68 0.42 -6.75
N ILE A 60 -1.39 1.47 -6.32
CA ILE A 60 -0.85 2.56 -5.51
C ILE A 60 -0.28 2.04 -4.19
N ARG A 61 -0.99 1.12 -3.51
CA ARG A 61 -0.51 0.51 -2.27
C ARG A 61 0.72 -0.38 -2.46
N VAL A 62 0.77 -1.14 -3.55
CA VAL A 62 1.88 -2.07 -3.84
C VAL A 62 3.14 -1.29 -4.22
N PHE A 63 3.03 -0.32 -5.14
CA PHE A 63 4.19 0.32 -5.77
C PHE A 63 4.51 1.74 -5.29
N VAL A 64 3.53 2.50 -4.78
CA VAL A 64 3.68 3.96 -4.55
C VAL A 64 3.83 4.29 -3.07
N VAL A 65 2.79 4.08 -2.27
CA VAL A 65 2.68 4.57 -0.89
C VAL A 65 1.95 3.59 0.02
N GLN A 66 2.43 3.45 1.25
CA GLN A 66 1.78 2.66 2.29
C GLN A 66 1.63 3.50 3.57
N ALA A 67 0.47 3.38 4.21
CA ALA A 67 0.19 4.03 5.50
C ALA A 67 0.53 3.09 6.67
N PHE A 68 1.13 3.64 7.72
CA PHE A 68 1.44 2.92 8.96
C PHE A 68 1.03 3.77 10.18
N LYS A 69 0.74 3.11 11.30
CA LYS A 69 0.51 3.73 12.62
C LYS A 69 1.71 3.46 13.52
N ILE A 70 2.12 4.45 14.32
CA ILE A 70 3.25 4.35 15.26
C ILE A 70 2.75 3.89 16.64
N PRO A 71 3.10 2.66 17.10
CA PRO A 71 2.65 2.13 18.37
C PRO A 71 3.63 2.39 19.53
N SER A 72 4.90 2.71 19.25
CA SER A 72 5.98 2.75 20.25
C SER A 72 6.79 4.05 20.23
N GLY A 73 7.42 4.37 21.35
CA GLY A 73 8.19 5.60 21.56
C GLY A 73 9.65 5.56 21.09
N SER A 74 10.09 4.54 20.34
CA SER A 74 11.50 4.36 19.95
C SER A 74 12.05 5.43 18.99
N MET A 75 11.16 6.21 18.37
CA MET A 75 11.49 7.28 17.41
C MET A 75 11.18 8.69 17.95
N ILE A 76 10.91 8.85 19.25
CA ILE A 76 10.76 10.16 19.91
C ILE A 76 12.14 10.88 19.89
N PRO A 77 12.22 12.19 19.61
CA PRO A 77 11.13 13.15 19.43
C PRO A 77 10.52 13.22 18.02
N THR A 78 11.17 12.63 17.01
CA THR A 78 10.77 12.74 15.60
C THR A 78 9.36 12.20 15.34
N LEU A 79 9.07 10.97 15.79
CA LEU A 79 7.76 10.33 15.70
C LEU A 79 7.23 10.00 17.10
N LEU A 80 5.96 10.30 17.32
CA LEU A 80 5.27 10.09 18.59
C LEU A 80 4.30 8.91 18.50
N ILE A 81 4.02 8.29 19.64
CA ILE A 81 2.96 7.27 19.75
C ILE A 81 1.63 7.90 19.30
N GLY A 82 0.93 7.20 18.40
CA GLY A 82 -0.32 7.65 17.78
C GLY A 82 -0.17 8.47 16.50
N ASP A 83 1.04 8.80 16.06
CA ASP A 83 1.29 9.30 14.70
C ASP A 83 0.86 8.24 13.67
N HIS A 84 0.28 8.69 12.56
CA HIS A 84 0.07 7.89 11.36
C HIS A 84 0.87 8.51 10.22
N ILE A 85 1.70 7.68 9.59
CA ILE A 85 2.70 8.11 8.62
C ILE A 85 2.43 7.54 7.23
N LEU A 86 2.91 8.26 6.22
CA LEU A 86 3.02 7.77 4.85
C LEU A 86 4.47 7.38 4.56
N VAL A 87 4.62 6.20 3.97
CA VAL A 87 5.89 5.59 3.57
C VAL A 87 5.90 5.46 2.05
N SER A 88 6.88 6.08 1.41
CA SER A 88 7.09 6.04 -0.04
C SER A 88 7.94 4.83 -0.39
N LYS A 89 7.41 3.97 -1.27
CA LYS A 89 8.10 2.80 -1.80
C LYS A 89 9.01 3.18 -2.97
N LEU A 90 8.54 4.12 -3.81
CA LEU A 90 9.28 4.65 -4.96
C LEU A 90 10.56 5.41 -4.59
N SER A 91 10.76 5.81 -3.32
CA SER A 91 11.96 6.56 -2.90
C SER A 91 13.28 5.86 -3.20
N TYR A 92 13.26 4.51 -3.28
CA TYR A 92 14.46 3.71 -3.57
C TYR A 92 14.40 3.01 -4.95
N GLY A 93 13.28 3.11 -5.66
CA GLY A 93 13.11 2.46 -6.95
C GLY A 93 11.72 1.88 -7.20
N LEU A 94 11.52 1.38 -8.42
CA LEU A 94 10.41 0.49 -8.71
C LEU A 94 10.74 -0.90 -8.16
N GLN A 95 10.09 -1.24 -7.05
CA GLN A 95 10.18 -2.52 -6.39
C GLN A 95 9.12 -3.49 -6.93
N TRP A 96 9.53 -4.65 -7.43
CA TRP A 96 8.60 -5.73 -7.78
C TRP A 96 8.38 -6.64 -6.57
N PRO A 97 7.14 -6.84 -6.10
CA PRO A 97 6.88 -7.74 -4.99
C PRO A 97 7.07 -9.19 -5.43
N THR A 98 7.89 -9.94 -4.71
CA THR A 98 8.24 -11.34 -5.02
C THR A 98 7.51 -12.34 -4.13
N ASP A 99 7.16 -11.94 -2.91
CA ASP A 99 6.39 -12.70 -1.94
C ASP A 99 5.13 -11.91 -1.60
N CYS A 100 3.97 -12.42 -1.99
CA CYS A 100 2.65 -11.87 -1.65
C CYS A 100 1.75 -12.99 -1.15
N GLN A 101 1.18 -12.81 0.04
CA GLN A 101 0.31 -13.81 0.66
C GLN A 101 -1.12 -13.27 0.74
N MET A 102 -2.08 -14.20 0.62
CA MET A 102 -3.50 -13.91 0.77
C MET A 102 -3.87 -14.06 2.25
N GLN A 103 -4.56 -13.07 2.81
CA GLN A 103 -5.01 -13.01 4.20
C GLN A 103 -6.50 -12.66 4.29
N TRP A 104 -7.15 -13.09 5.38
CA TRP A 104 -8.59 -12.87 5.60
C TRP A 104 -8.95 -11.45 6.04
N THR A 105 -7.97 -10.63 6.43
CA THR A 105 -8.14 -9.26 6.90
C THR A 105 -7.86 -8.25 5.78
N PHE A 106 -8.52 -7.09 5.78
CA PHE A 106 -8.27 -6.07 4.76
C PHE A 106 -6.92 -5.34 4.98
N PRO A 107 -6.06 -5.19 3.96
CA PRO A 107 -6.22 -5.65 2.57
C PRO A 107 -6.00 -7.17 2.43
N PRO A 108 -6.74 -7.86 1.55
CA PRO A 108 -6.65 -9.32 1.44
C PRO A 108 -5.32 -9.82 0.86
N VAL A 109 -4.50 -8.96 0.25
CA VAL A 109 -3.15 -9.30 -0.20
C VAL A 109 -2.16 -8.38 0.47
N ASN A 110 -1.16 -8.97 1.12
CA ASN A 110 0.00 -8.25 1.62
C ASN A 110 1.26 -8.83 0.96
N CYS A 111 2.15 -7.94 0.52
CA CYS A 111 3.43 -8.33 -0.09
C CYS A 111 4.55 -8.02 0.88
N TYR A 112 5.61 -8.82 0.85
CA TYR A 112 6.51 -9.06 1.98
C TYR A 112 7.97 -8.80 1.63
N THR A 113 8.48 -9.45 0.58
CA THR A 113 9.80 -9.16 0.00
C THR A 113 9.60 -8.53 -1.37
N SER A 114 10.53 -7.66 -1.75
CA SER A 114 10.57 -7.06 -3.08
C SER A 114 11.99 -7.02 -3.62
N ASN A 115 12.10 -7.19 -4.94
CA ASN A 115 13.34 -7.01 -5.66
C ASN A 115 13.30 -5.66 -6.39
N THR A 116 14.38 -4.89 -6.31
CA THR A 116 14.50 -3.62 -7.05
C THR A 116 14.66 -3.92 -8.55
N VAL A 117 13.69 -3.51 -9.36
CA VAL A 117 13.74 -3.65 -10.83
C VAL A 117 14.41 -2.45 -11.46
N VAL A 118 14.07 -1.25 -10.97
CA VAL A 118 14.69 0.01 -11.40
C VAL A 118 15.04 0.80 -10.16
N ALA A 119 16.34 1.00 -9.88
CA ALA A 119 16.79 1.80 -8.75
C ALA A 119 16.71 3.30 -9.10
N PHE A 120 15.97 4.08 -8.32
CA PHE A 120 15.93 5.55 -8.43
C PHE A 120 16.86 6.23 -7.43
N GLY A 121 17.25 5.52 -6.37
CA GLY A 121 18.19 5.96 -5.36
C GLY A 121 18.42 4.83 -4.35
N LYS A 122 19.53 4.87 -3.61
CA LYS A 122 19.75 3.95 -2.47
C LYS A 122 19.31 4.63 -1.16
N PRO A 123 18.89 3.86 -0.14
CA PRO A 123 18.70 4.38 1.21
C PRO A 123 19.94 5.12 1.72
N GLN A 124 19.73 6.32 2.27
CA GLN A 124 20.80 7.23 2.68
C GLN A 124 20.92 7.34 4.20
N ARG A 125 22.09 7.77 4.70
CA ARG A 125 22.28 8.03 6.12
C ARG A 125 21.32 9.15 6.56
N GLY A 126 20.62 8.94 7.65
CA GLY A 126 19.56 9.83 8.13
C GLY A 126 18.16 9.45 7.65
N ASP A 127 17.99 8.59 6.64
CA ASP A 127 16.65 8.18 6.20
C ASP A 127 15.91 7.40 7.29
N ILE A 128 14.66 7.76 7.55
CA ILE A 128 13.76 6.96 8.39
C ILE A 128 13.06 5.94 7.49
N ILE A 129 13.31 4.66 7.76
CA ILE A 129 12.75 3.56 6.98
C ILE A 129 11.81 2.69 7.80
N VAL A 130 10.78 2.18 7.14
CA VAL A 130 10.04 1.01 7.61
C VAL A 130 10.63 -0.23 6.97
N PHE A 131 10.82 -1.29 7.75
CA PHE A 131 11.44 -2.55 7.31
C PHE A 131 10.85 -3.73 8.12
N ARG A 132 10.96 -4.95 7.61
CA ARG A 132 10.57 -6.14 8.37
C ARG A 132 11.66 -6.51 9.38
N PHE A 133 11.25 -6.72 10.63
CA PHE A 133 12.14 -6.97 11.74
C PHE A 133 12.90 -8.30 11.56
N PRO A 134 14.25 -8.34 11.60
CA PRO A 134 15.00 -9.55 11.22
C PRO A 134 14.78 -10.80 12.10
N GLU A 135 14.40 -10.65 13.37
CA GLU A 135 14.13 -11.79 14.25
C GLU A 135 12.68 -12.31 14.15
N ASP A 136 11.76 -11.50 13.61
CA ASP A 136 10.35 -11.82 13.45
C ASP A 136 9.76 -11.01 12.29
N GLU A 137 9.73 -11.63 11.11
CA GLU A 137 9.31 -10.99 9.86
C GLU A 137 7.80 -10.71 9.77
N GLU A 138 6.98 -11.09 10.77
CA GLU A 138 5.58 -10.67 10.86
C GLU A 138 5.44 -9.21 11.34
N LYS A 139 6.51 -8.64 11.91
CA LYS A 139 6.52 -7.29 12.48
C LYS A 139 7.26 -6.29 11.58
N ASP A 140 6.56 -5.24 11.16
CA ASP A 140 7.19 -4.06 10.55
C ASP A 140 7.74 -3.12 11.65
N PHE A 141 9.03 -2.78 11.58
CA PHE A 141 9.71 -1.84 12.46
C PHE A 141 10.05 -0.55 11.72
N ILE A 142 10.19 0.55 12.48
CA ILE A 142 10.64 1.85 11.97
C ILE A 142 11.86 2.35 12.76
N LYS A 143 12.92 2.74 12.04
CA LYS A 143 14.20 3.24 12.58
C LYS A 143 14.87 4.19 11.58
N ARG A 144 15.86 4.95 12.04
CA ARG A 144 16.70 5.82 11.20
C ARG A 144 17.98 5.10 10.78
N ILE A 145 18.38 5.20 9.52
CA ILE A 145 19.66 4.69 9.01
C ILE A 145 20.81 5.50 9.62
N VAL A 146 21.65 4.83 10.40
CA VAL A 146 22.86 5.40 11.01
C VAL A 146 24.12 4.97 10.28
N GLY A 147 24.15 3.76 9.72
CA GLY A 147 25.27 3.21 8.95
C GLY A 147 24.83 2.60 7.61
N LEU A 148 25.64 2.82 6.59
CA LEU A 148 25.50 2.34 5.22
C LEU A 148 26.41 1.13 4.96
N PRO A 149 26.20 0.37 3.86
CA PRO A 149 27.14 -0.65 3.41
C PRO A 149 28.60 -0.17 3.44
N GLY A 150 29.49 -0.97 4.03
CA GLY A 150 30.92 -0.65 4.15
C GLY A 150 31.31 0.31 5.28
N ASP A 151 30.37 1.03 5.92
CA ASP A 151 30.70 1.84 7.09
C ASP A 151 31.11 0.96 8.29
N THR A 152 32.03 1.47 9.10
CA THR A 152 32.30 0.95 10.45
C THR A 152 31.56 1.80 11.50
N VAL A 153 30.62 1.20 12.23
CA VAL A 153 29.87 1.86 13.31
C VAL A 153 30.40 1.41 14.68
N GLN A 154 30.58 2.37 15.58
CA GLN A 154 30.91 2.13 16.99
C GLN A 154 30.07 3.05 17.88
N LEU A 155 29.73 2.61 19.09
CA LEU A 155 29.30 3.50 20.17
C LEU A 155 30.35 3.52 21.28
N ARG A 156 30.63 4.71 21.81
CA ARG A 156 31.40 4.91 23.04
C ARG A 156 30.64 5.90 23.92
N ASN A 157 30.26 5.50 25.13
CA ASN A 157 29.59 6.35 26.11
C ASN A 157 28.42 7.17 25.51
N LYS A 158 27.49 6.51 24.81
CA LYS A 158 26.33 7.08 24.07
C LYS A 158 26.65 7.94 22.84
N VAL A 159 27.91 8.20 22.53
CA VAL A 159 28.34 8.85 21.29
C VAL A 159 28.41 7.80 20.19
N VAL A 160 27.69 8.02 19.09
CA VAL A 160 27.81 7.19 17.88
C VAL A 160 28.98 7.71 17.07
N LEU A 161 29.85 6.81 16.64
CA LEU A 161 30.93 7.07 15.71
C LEU A 161 30.69 6.27 14.43
N VAL A 162 30.84 6.92 13.28
CA VAL A 162 30.81 6.30 11.95
C VAL A 162 32.16 6.56 11.30
N ASN A 163 32.86 5.50 10.88
CA ASN A 163 34.21 5.55 10.32
C ASN A 163 35.19 6.33 11.22
N GLY A 164 35.03 6.17 12.54
CA GLY A 164 35.80 6.87 13.57
C GLY A 164 35.38 8.31 13.86
N GLN A 165 34.48 8.91 13.06
CA GLN A 165 34.01 10.29 13.25
C GLN A 165 32.72 10.32 14.08
N PRO A 166 32.58 11.24 15.06
CA PRO A 166 31.35 11.37 15.83
C PRO A 166 30.19 11.84 14.94
N LEU A 167 29.05 11.17 15.03
CA LEU A 167 27.82 11.56 14.33
C LEU A 167 27.13 12.71 15.08
N ASP A 168 26.90 13.83 14.41
CA ASP A 168 26.05 14.88 14.96
C ASP A 168 24.57 14.49 14.79
N ASP A 169 24.00 13.95 15.86
CA ASP A 169 22.62 13.46 15.93
C ASP A 169 21.74 14.23 16.93
N LYS A 170 22.26 15.30 17.55
CA LYS A 170 21.60 16.00 18.65
C LYS A 170 20.32 16.73 18.24
N ALA A 171 20.19 17.09 16.97
CA ALA A 171 19.03 17.82 16.45
C ALA A 171 17.74 16.98 16.39
N PHE A 172 17.85 15.65 16.31
CA PHE A 172 16.72 14.73 16.11
C PHE A 172 16.70 13.54 17.09
N THR A 173 17.69 13.39 17.96
CA THR A 173 17.73 12.32 18.97
C THR A 173 17.53 12.82 20.39
N GLN A 174 17.13 11.92 21.28
CA GLN A 174 17.16 12.16 22.72
C GLN A 174 17.93 11.04 23.45
N ARG A 175 18.57 11.44 24.56
CA ARG A 175 19.21 10.57 25.55
C ARG A 175 18.66 11.01 26.89
N ILE A 176 17.77 10.20 27.47
CA ILE A 176 16.99 10.51 28.68
C ILE A 176 17.61 9.90 29.95
N ASP A 177 18.45 8.89 29.79
CA ASP A 177 19.17 8.26 30.89
C ASP A 177 20.56 8.89 31.03
N PRO A 178 20.89 9.55 32.16
CA PRO A 178 22.22 10.11 32.39
C PRO A 178 23.29 9.03 32.64
N GLY A 179 22.90 7.80 32.98
CA GLY A 179 23.81 6.69 33.25
C GLY A 179 24.43 6.10 31.99
N ILE A 180 25.69 5.69 32.09
CA ILE A 180 26.39 4.90 31.07
C ILE A 180 26.40 3.43 31.54
N ILE A 181 25.91 2.54 30.69
CA ILE A 181 25.97 1.09 30.91
C ILE A 181 27.24 0.53 30.26
N ASP A 182 27.89 -0.39 30.97
CA ASP A 182 29.05 -1.12 30.45
C ASP A 182 28.66 -2.03 29.28
N GLY A 183 29.48 -2.03 28.22
CA GLY A 183 29.22 -2.79 26.99
C GLY A 183 29.21 -4.31 27.18
N THR A 184 29.82 -4.82 28.26
CA THR A 184 29.75 -6.25 28.64
C THR A 184 28.38 -6.64 29.20
N VAL A 185 27.60 -5.68 29.71
CA VAL A 185 26.25 -5.89 30.25
C VAL A 185 25.19 -5.59 29.19
N ASN A 186 25.35 -4.51 28.42
CA ASN A 186 24.37 -4.11 27.43
C ASN A 186 24.99 -3.24 26.30
N PRO A 187 24.74 -3.54 25.02
CA PRO A 187 25.28 -2.77 23.89
C PRO A 187 24.66 -1.36 23.71
N ARG A 188 23.73 -0.93 24.56
CA ARG A 188 23.01 0.35 24.43
C ARG A 188 23.94 1.56 24.28
N ASP A 189 24.95 1.66 25.15
CA ASP A 189 25.80 2.85 25.28
C ASP A 189 27.21 2.66 24.71
N ASN A 190 27.65 1.40 24.61
CA ASN A 190 28.98 0.98 24.19
C ASN A 190 28.83 -0.25 23.28
N PHE A 191 29.21 -0.14 22.01
CA PHE A 191 28.96 -1.18 20.99
C PHE A 191 30.00 -1.14 19.88
N GLY A 192 30.34 -2.31 19.32
CA GLY A 192 31.26 -2.43 18.21
C GLY A 192 32.74 -2.13 18.57
N PRO A 193 33.60 -1.84 17.59
CA PRO A 193 33.26 -1.50 16.21
C PRO A 193 32.72 -2.69 15.41
N VAL A 194 31.80 -2.43 14.47
CA VAL A 194 31.34 -3.40 13.47
C VAL A 194 31.33 -2.77 12.09
N THR A 195 31.78 -3.50 11.07
CA THR A 195 31.68 -3.09 9.66
C THR A 195 30.42 -3.67 9.04
N ILE A 196 29.63 -2.84 8.37
CA ILE A 196 28.32 -3.20 7.84
C ILE A 196 28.48 -3.97 6.52
N PRO A 197 27.88 -5.17 6.39
CA PRO A 197 27.93 -5.94 5.15
C PRO A 197 27.31 -5.21 3.95
N GLU A 198 27.72 -5.62 2.75
CA GLU A 198 27.09 -5.15 1.51
C GLU A 198 25.58 -5.43 1.48
N GLY A 199 24.83 -4.52 0.86
CA GLY A 199 23.36 -4.60 0.78
C GLY A 199 22.64 -4.54 2.14
N SER A 200 23.32 -4.12 3.21
CA SER A 200 22.78 -4.06 4.57
C SER A 200 22.97 -2.68 5.21
N TYR A 201 22.11 -2.35 6.18
CA TYR A 201 22.08 -1.04 6.84
C TYR A 201 22.05 -1.22 8.36
N PHE A 202 22.76 -0.36 9.08
CA PHE A 202 22.69 -0.28 10.55
C PHE A 202 21.74 0.85 10.93
N VAL A 203 20.70 0.52 11.72
CA VAL A 203 19.63 1.45 12.04
C VAL A 203 19.50 1.65 13.55
N MET A 204 19.11 2.86 13.97
CA MET A 204 18.89 3.20 15.37
C MET A 204 17.56 3.94 15.55
N GLY A 205 17.02 3.87 16.77
CA GLY A 205 15.93 4.75 17.18
C GLY A 205 16.44 6.14 17.51
N ASP A 206 15.61 7.15 17.27
CA ASP A 206 15.90 8.52 17.70
C ASP A 206 15.83 8.65 19.24
N ASN A 207 15.05 7.78 19.90
CA ASN A 207 15.01 7.66 21.36
C ASN A 207 16.07 6.66 21.84
N ARG A 208 17.32 7.13 21.95
CA ARG A 208 18.52 6.26 21.99
C ARG A 208 18.57 5.31 23.18
N ASP A 209 18.02 5.70 24.32
CA ASP A 209 18.01 4.87 25.53
C ASP A 209 16.82 3.90 25.61
N GLN A 210 15.83 4.05 24.72
CA GLN A 210 14.54 3.34 24.74
C GLN A 210 14.18 2.81 23.34
N SER A 211 15.17 2.20 22.68
CA SER A 211 15.04 1.67 21.33
C SER A 211 15.74 0.32 21.18
N LEU A 212 14.95 -0.71 20.85
CA LEU A 212 15.45 -2.00 20.37
C LEU A 212 15.74 -1.87 18.86
N ASP A 213 17.02 -1.79 18.53
CA ASP A 213 17.54 -1.51 17.19
C ASP A 213 18.83 -2.28 16.89
N SER A 214 19.58 -1.92 15.84
CA SER A 214 20.71 -2.72 15.32
C SER A 214 21.83 -3.01 16.32
N ARG A 215 21.90 -2.28 17.45
CA ARG A 215 22.78 -2.60 18.59
C ARG A 215 22.50 -3.99 19.21
N PHE A 216 21.28 -4.49 19.06
CA PHE A 216 20.79 -5.72 19.72
C PHE A 216 20.64 -6.88 18.75
N TRP A 217 20.12 -6.62 17.54
CA TRP A 217 19.75 -7.66 16.56
C TRP A 217 20.48 -7.58 15.21
N GLY A 218 21.45 -6.66 15.07
CA GLY A 218 22.26 -6.55 13.85
C GLY A 218 21.62 -5.77 12.70
N TYR A 219 21.85 -6.18 11.46
CA TYR A 219 21.63 -5.32 10.28
C TYR A 219 20.27 -5.54 9.58
N VAL A 220 19.79 -4.52 8.86
CA VAL A 220 18.63 -4.61 7.97
C VAL A 220 19.11 -4.82 6.54
N ARG A 221 18.72 -5.93 5.90
CA ARG A 221 18.97 -6.17 4.46
C ARG A 221 18.07 -5.29 3.58
N GLU A 222 18.59 -4.79 2.45
CA GLU A 222 17.89 -3.86 1.57
C GLU A 222 16.51 -4.38 1.11
N GLU A 223 16.43 -5.66 0.74
CA GLU A 223 15.21 -6.37 0.33
C GLU A 223 14.09 -6.44 1.40
N LYS A 224 14.42 -6.14 2.66
CA LYS A 224 13.46 -6.10 3.78
C LYS A 224 12.93 -4.69 4.05
N ILE A 225 13.46 -3.66 3.37
CA ILE A 225 13.03 -2.27 3.50
C ILE A 225 11.72 -2.06 2.73
N ARG A 226 10.66 -1.70 3.47
CA ARG A 226 9.34 -1.36 2.92
C ARG A 226 9.30 -0.01 2.23
N GLY A 227 10.16 0.93 2.62
CA GLY A 227 10.26 2.26 2.02
C GLY A 227 10.65 3.36 3.03
N LYS A 228 10.69 4.60 2.55
CA LYS A 228 11.06 5.81 3.30
C LYS A 228 9.85 6.51 3.90
N ALA A 229 9.84 6.76 5.22
CA ALA A 229 8.83 7.58 5.86
C ALA A 229 9.05 9.07 5.51
N PHE A 230 8.01 9.77 5.01
CA PHE A 230 8.16 11.13 4.47
C PHE A 230 7.09 12.14 4.93
N ARG A 231 5.98 11.66 5.51
CA ARG A 231 4.89 12.50 6.02
C ARG A 231 4.23 11.89 7.24
N ILE A 232 3.88 12.71 8.21
CA ILE A 232 2.81 12.42 9.19
C ILE A 232 1.52 12.97 8.58
N TYR A 233 0.50 12.15 8.37
CA TYR A 233 -0.80 12.58 7.82
C TYR A 233 -1.90 12.69 8.87
N TRP A 234 -1.71 12.06 10.04
CA TRP A 234 -2.61 12.16 11.18
C TRP A 234 -1.81 11.92 12.48
N SER A 235 -2.25 12.45 13.61
CA SER A 235 -1.65 12.13 14.91
C SER A 235 -2.67 12.18 16.03
N TRP A 236 -2.75 11.10 16.79
CA TRP A 236 -3.68 10.93 17.90
C TRP A 236 -2.95 10.96 19.25
N LYS A 237 -3.35 11.88 20.13
CA LYS A 237 -2.93 11.94 21.55
C LYS A 237 -3.77 11.01 22.41
N GLY A 238 -5.08 10.94 22.16
CA GLY A 238 -6.02 10.06 22.87
C GLY A 238 -6.15 10.28 24.38
N GLN A 239 -5.73 11.43 24.88
CA GLN A 239 -5.77 11.82 26.30
C GLN A 239 -6.06 13.32 26.41
N GLY A 240 -6.72 13.72 27.50
CA GLY A 240 -7.17 15.10 27.74
C GLY A 240 -8.56 15.39 27.16
N ASN A 241 -8.86 16.68 26.97
CA ASN A 241 -10.13 17.12 26.39
C ASN A 241 -10.26 16.65 24.93
N TRP A 242 -11.51 16.46 24.46
CA TRP A 242 -11.79 15.95 23.11
C TRP A 242 -11.18 16.79 21.98
N THR A 243 -11.00 18.09 22.20
CA THR A 243 -10.32 19.02 21.29
C THR A 243 -8.81 18.79 21.17
N GLU A 244 -8.18 18.21 22.19
CA GLU A 244 -6.74 17.90 22.25
C GLU A 244 -6.42 16.47 21.79
N TRP A 245 -7.42 15.64 21.49
CA TRP A 245 -7.20 14.25 21.08
C TRP A 245 -6.43 14.13 19.75
N VAL A 246 -6.50 15.16 18.90
CA VAL A 246 -5.75 15.27 17.65
C VAL A 246 -4.61 16.28 17.81
N ARG A 247 -3.38 15.87 17.47
CA ARG A 247 -2.20 16.74 17.45
C ARG A 247 -2.11 17.47 16.12
N TRP A 248 -2.89 18.54 15.97
CA TRP A 248 -3.01 19.31 14.72
C TRP A 248 -1.66 19.90 14.24
N GLU A 249 -0.75 20.21 15.16
CA GLU A 249 0.60 20.71 14.88
C GLU A 249 1.51 19.68 14.18
N ARG A 250 1.08 18.41 14.13
CA ARG A 250 1.76 17.31 13.42
C ARG A 250 1.08 16.93 12.11
N PHE A 251 -0.10 17.49 11.81
CA PHE A 251 -0.81 17.22 10.56
C PHE A 251 0.00 17.66 9.34
N ALA A 252 0.08 16.81 8.33
CA ALA A 252 0.90 16.98 7.12
C ALA A 252 2.41 17.26 7.34
N LYS A 253 2.93 17.09 8.56
CA LYS A 253 4.32 17.41 8.90
C LYS A 253 5.29 16.54 8.09
N ALA A 254 6.34 17.17 7.56
CA ALA A 254 7.43 16.47 6.90
C ALA A 254 8.22 15.64 7.92
N ILE A 255 8.60 14.41 7.52
CA ILE A 255 9.55 13.60 8.28
C ILE A 255 10.94 13.91 7.70
N GLN A 256 11.89 14.22 8.58
CA GLN A 256 13.29 14.54 8.30
C GLN A 256 14.18 13.72 9.23
#